data_AF-A0A0N0X983-F1
#
_entry.id   AF-A0A0N0X983-F1
#
_cell.length_a   1.000
_cell.length_b   1.000
_cell.length_c   1.000
_cell.angle_alpha   90.00
_cell.angle_beta   90.00
_cell.angle_gamma   90.00
#
_symmetry.space_group_name_H-M   'P 1'
#
loop_
_entity.id
_entity.type
_entity.pdbx_description
1 polymer ?
#
loop_
_entity_poly.entity_id
_entity_poly.type
_entity_poly.pdbx_seq_one_letter_code
_entity_poly.pdbx_strand_id
1 'polypeptide(L)'
;MRILWTLPYLPWPTTSGGKTREYHLLRNLAARGHRITLLVQSKTPLDDSCRAAVEPWLERLIVVDRRPLFSLRTLLAIAFAPPPMLASINGYAPQLEQVFAELLKEDWDIIQLQHTYFFQPFERALKRSGKPFVLTEHNVESDLGAASYDRLPRWAGLFAVYDRWRYRRWEKRVFKQTGELIAVTEDDAKALSRLSGRATSYVVNSVDCGHYASVHANRTSHRLLFIGNYEYGPNIDAIEWALDEIMPHVWAQAPEVRFAIGGFGMPETWRERWPDPRIEWLGFVPDLRALQATAAMFFAPLRQGGGSKLKTLEAMAAGLPVVTTAQGVSGLSVTNGEHYLGSEEASGLATLIVEYVDKPARLEQIGEAGRIYVRARHDWSVSAAQLEVIYNRFSLPKQGSRSCV
;
A
#
# COMPACT_ATOMS: atom_id res chain seq x y z
N MET A 1 -20.90 14.51 -1.69
CA MET A 1 -20.59 14.12 -3.08
C MET A 1 -21.10 12.72 -3.36
N ARG A 2 -21.56 12.47 -4.58
CA ARG A 2 -21.91 11.17 -5.14
C ARG A 2 -20.75 10.67 -6.01
N ILE A 3 -20.16 9.54 -5.61
CA ILE A 3 -18.88 9.04 -6.13
C ILE A 3 -19.10 7.68 -6.79
N LEU A 4 -18.68 7.54 -8.06
CA LEU A 4 -18.52 6.25 -8.72
C LEU A 4 -17.08 5.80 -8.55
N TRP A 5 -16.86 4.72 -7.80
CA TRP A 5 -15.54 4.18 -7.48
C TRP A 5 -15.37 2.80 -8.11
N THR A 6 -14.30 2.57 -8.86
CA THR A 6 -14.04 1.26 -9.49
C THR A 6 -12.87 0.53 -8.88
N LEU A 7 -12.96 -0.80 -8.77
CA LEU A 7 -11.89 -1.65 -8.24
C LEU A 7 -11.68 -2.92 -9.06
N PRO A 8 -10.42 -3.37 -9.26
CA PRO A 8 -10.09 -4.65 -9.88
C PRO A 8 -10.13 -5.85 -8.90
N TYR A 9 -10.61 -5.64 -7.67
CA TYR A 9 -10.74 -6.65 -6.62
C TYR A 9 -11.68 -6.18 -5.51
N LEU A 10 -12.25 -7.13 -4.74
CA LEU A 10 -12.97 -6.80 -3.51
C LEU A 10 -11.99 -6.26 -2.45
N PRO A 11 -12.34 -5.16 -1.75
CA PRO A 11 -11.47 -4.54 -0.74
C PRO A 11 -11.41 -5.33 0.58
N TRP A 12 -12.31 -6.31 0.76
CA TRP A 12 -12.34 -7.22 1.92
C TRP A 12 -12.16 -8.68 1.47
N PRO A 13 -11.50 -9.54 2.28
CA PRO A 13 -10.69 -9.21 3.45
C PRO A 13 -9.44 -8.40 3.10
N THR A 14 -8.94 -7.59 4.04
CA THR A 14 -7.77 -6.70 3.88
C THR A 14 -6.45 -7.48 3.89
N THR A 15 -6.24 -8.30 2.87
CA THR A 15 -5.09 -9.22 2.75
C THR A 15 -3.87 -8.63 2.04
N SER A 16 -3.96 -7.39 1.57
CA SER A 16 -2.84 -6.68 0.92
C SER A 16 -2.96 -5.18 1.17
N GLY A 17 -1.84 -4.45 1.10
CA GLY A 17 -1.84 -3.00 1.33
C GLY A 17 -2.80 -2.23 0.41
N GLY A 18 -2.96 -2.68 -0.84
CA GLY A 18 -3.95 -2.13 -1.77
C GLY A 18 -5.39 -2.32 -1.28
N LYS A 19 -5.76 -3.54 -0.85
CA LYS A 19 -7.09 -3.81 -0.29
C LYS A 19 -7.35 -3.02 0.99
N THR A 20 -6.37 -2.99 1.90
CA THR A 20 -6.44 -2.22 3.15
C THR A 20 -6.72 -0.75 2.87
N ARG A 21 -5.99 -0.15 1.92
CA ARG A 21 -6.20 1.25 1.52
C ARG A 21 -7.62 1.52 1.06
N GLU A 22 -8.11 0.73 0.11
CA GLU A 22 -9.44 0.94 -0.48
C GLU A 22 -10.53 0.76 0.57
N TYR A 23 -10.45 -0.28 1.38
CA TYR A 23 -11.39 -0.54 2.48
C TYR A 23 -11.49 0.65 3.43
N HIS A 24 -10.36 1.15 3.93
CA HIS A 24 -10.38 2.24 4.91
C HIS A 24 -10.73 3.59 4.29
N LEU A 25 -10.35 3.88 3.05
CA LEU A 25 -10.77 5.10 2.36
C LEU A 25 -12.28 5.10 2.11
N LEU A 26 -12.86 3.99 1.65
CA LEU A 26 -14.31 3.85 1.47
C LEU A 26 -15.04 4.10 2.78
N ARG A 27 -14.61 3.45 3.87
CA ARG A 27 -15.18 3.64 5.22
C ARG A 27 -15.14 5.09 5.68
N ASN A 28 -13.98 5.74 5.56
CA ASN A 28 -13.79 7.11 6.04
C ASN A 28 -14.56 8.13 5.19
N LEU A 29 -14.62 7.94 3.87
CA LEU A 29 -15.41 8.82 3.02
C LEU A 29 -16.92 8.65 3.25
N ALA A 30 -17.40 7.41 3.42
CA ALA A 30 -18.79 7.18 3.77
C ALA A 30 -19.17 7.82 5.12
N ALA A 31 -18.30 7.70 6.13
CA ALA A 31 -18.48 8.35 7.43
C ALA A 31 -18.52 9.89 7.35
N ARG A 32 -17.91 10.48 6.32
CA ARG A 32 -17.97 11.92 6.03
C ARG A 32 -19.21 12.33 5.22
N GLY A 33 -20.15 11.41 4.98
CA GLY A 33 -21.41 11.67 4.30
C GLY A 33 -21.35 11.58 2.77
N HIS A 34 -20.29 11.03 2.20
CA HIS A 34 -20.25 10.76 0.76
C HIS A 34 -21.10 9.54 0.41
N ARG A 35 -21.81 9.63 -0.71
CA ARG A 35 -22.59 8.53 -1.28
C ARG A 35 -21.74 7.80 -2.31
N ILE A 36 -21.40 6.54 -2.06
CA ILE A 36 -20.42 5.80 -2.88
C ILE A 36 -21.12 4.64 -3.59
N THR A 37 -21.01 4.61 -4.91
CA THR A 37 -21.29 3.43 -5.72
C THR A 37 -19.98 2.74 -6.04
N LEU A 38 -19.81 1.51 -5.57
CA LEU A 38 -18.62 0.71 -5.79
C LEU A 38 -18.86 -0.31 -6.91
N LEU A 39 -18.12 -0.19 -8.01
CA LEU A 39 -18.10 -1.15 -9.11
C LEU A 39 -16.82 -1.98 -9.05
N VAL A 40 -16.95 -3.24 -8.70
CA VAL A 40 -15.82 -4.17 -8.54
C VAL A 40 -15.81 -5.18 -9.67
N GLN A 41 -14.64 -5.48 -10.21
CA GLN A 41 -14.41 -6.71 -10.96
C GLN A 41 -13.62 -7.71 -10.10
N SER A 42 -14.22 -8.83 -9.70
CA SER A 42 -13.61 -9.75 -8.73
C SER A 42 -13.37 -11.14 -9.30
N LYS A 43 -12.24 -11.78 -8.92
CA LYS A 43 -11.99 -13.21 -9.19
C LYS A 43 -12.73 -14.13 -8.21
N THR A 44 -12.96 -13.63 -7.00
CA THR A 44 -13.67 -14.35 -5.95
C THR A 44 -15.12 -13.88 -5.93
N PRO A 45 -16.10 -14.80 -5.82
CA PRO A 45 -17.49 -14.42 -5.63
C PRO A 45 -17.65 -13.49 -4.42
N LEU A 46 -18.67 -12.64 -4.46
CA LEU A 46 -19.08 -11.86 -3.29
C LEU A 46 -19.72 -12.81 -2.27
N ASP A 47 -19.14 -12.90 -1.09
CA ASP A 47 -19.68 -13.66 0.04
C ASP A 47 -20.36 -12.73 1.08
N ASP A 48 -21.10 -13.34 2.02
CA ASP A 48 -21.85 -12.61 3.04
C ASP A 48 -20.95 -11.82 4.00
N SER A 49 -19.73 -12.32 4.24
CA SER A 49 -18.74 -11.65 5.09
C SER A 49 -18.28 -10.33 4.47
N CYS A 50 -17.91 -10.35 3.18
CA CYS A 50 -17.55 -9.17 2.43
C CYS A 50 -18.72 -8.20 2.28
N ARG A 51 -19.94 -8.72 2.08
CA ARG A 51 -21.15 -7.90 2.03
C ARG A 51 -21.35 -7.14 3.35
N ALA A 52 -21.33 -7.85 4.48
CA ALA A 52 -21.48 -7.26 5.80
C ALA A 52 -20.38 -6.23 6.13
N ALA A 53 -19.15 -6.45 5.66
CA ALA A 53 -18.02 -5.58 5.94
C ALA A 53 -18.02 -4.29 5.12
N VAL A 54 -18.59 -4.28 3.90
CA VAL A 54 -18.42 -3.16 2.96
C VAL A 54 -19.75 -2.47 2.60
N GLU A 55 -20.82 -3.24 2.39
CA GLU A 55 -22.09 -2.71 1.90
C GLU A 55 -22.74 -1.65 2.82
N PRO A 56 -22.65 -1.71 4.16
CA PRO A 56 -23.23 -0.67 5.04
C PRO A 56 -22.72 0.76 4.78
N TRP A 57 -21.61 0.91 4.06
CA TRP A 57 -20.99 2.21 3.73
C TRP A 57 -21.29 2.67 2.30
N LEU A 58 -21.94 1.84 1.50
CA LEU A 58 -22.13 2.08 0.07
C LEU A 58 -23.59 2.41 -0.22
N GLU A 59 -23.80 3.32 -1.17
CA GLU A 59 -25.10 3.51 -1.81
C GLU A 59 -25.45 2.29 -2.67
N ARG A 60 -24.45 1.73 -3.36
CA ARG A 60 -24.63 0.59 -4.24
C ARG A 60 -23.32 -0.20 -4.37
N LEU A 61 -23.39 -1.51 -4.15
CA LEU A 61 -22.30 -2.46 -4.44
C LEU A 61 -22.62 -3.24 -5.70
N ILE A 62 -21.79 -3.12 -6.74
CA ILE A 62 -21.92 -3.88 -7.99
C ILE A 62 -20.67 -4.72 -8.17
N VAL A 63 -20.82 -6.03 -8.20
CA VAL A 63 -19.71 -6.96 -8.42
C VAL A 63 -19.90 -7.67 -9.76
N VAL A 64 -18.90 -7.56 -10.62
CA VAL A 64 -18.82 -8.24 -11.92
C VAL A 64 -17.75 -9.31 -11.83
N ASP A 65 -18.05 -10.51 -12.32
CA ASP A 65 -17.09 -11.60 -12.29
C ASP A 65 -15.90 -11.35 -13.22
N ARG A 66 -14.72 -11.77 -12.76
CA ARG A 66 -13.49 -11.75 -13.53
C ARG A 66 -13.23 -13.11 -14.15
N ARG A 67 -12.91 -13.10 -15.45
CA ARG A 67 -12.58 -14.32 -16.20
C ARG A 67 -11.26 -14.95 -15.70
N PRO A 68 -11.13 -16.29 -15.76
CA PRO A 68 -9.89 -16.97 -15.42
C PRO A 68 -8.70 -16.54 -16.30
N LEU A 69 -7.49 -16.57 -15.74
CA LEU A 69 -6.25 -16.21 -16.44
C LEU A 69 -5.99 -17.10 -17.67
N PHE A 70 -6.26 -18.40 -17.57
CA PHE A 70 -5.99 -19.39 -18.62
C PHE A 70 -7.11 -19.56 -19.65
N SER A 71 -7.97 -18.56 -19.84
CA SER A 71 -8.94 -18.62 -20.92
C SER A 71 -8.24 -18.42 -22.28
N LEU A 72 -8.64 -19.17 -23.31
CA LEU A 72 -8.13 -18.99 -24.69
C LEU A 72 -8.23 -17.53 -25.15
N ARG A 73 -9.29 -16.83 -24.75
CA ARG A 73 -9.50 -15.40 -25.04
C ARG A 73 -8.47 -14.51 -24.37
N THR A 74 -8.03 -14.84 -23.14
CA THR A 74 -6.97 -14.10 -22.44
C THR A 74 -5.63 -14.31 -23.13
N LEU A 75 -5.30 -15.54 -23.52
CA LEU A 75 -4.06 -15.86 -24.23
C LEU A 75 -3.99 -15.15 -25.59
N LEU A 76 -5.08 -15.17 -26.36
CA LEU A 76 -5.19 -14.43 -27.62
C LEU A 76 -5.07 -12.92 -27.42
N ALA A 77 -5.66 -12.37 -26.36
CA ALA A 77 -5.52 -10.94 -26.04
C ALA A 77 -4.07 -10.57 -25.68
N ILE A 78 -3.34 -11.41 -24.94
CA ILE A 78 -1.92 -11.17 -24.64
C ILE A 78 -1.08 -11.14 -25.92
N ALA A 79 -1.36 -12.06 -26.85
CA ALA A 79 -0.60 -12.20 -28.08
C ALA A 79 -0.89 -11.09 -29.11
N PHE A 80 -2.15 -10.67 -29.24
CA PHE A 80 -2.59 -9.85 -30.37
C PHE A 80 -3.23 -8.51 -29.99
N ALA A 81 -3.55 -8.26 -28.72
CA ALA A 81 -4.21 -7.01 -28.36
C ALA A 81 -3.20 -5.84 -28.34
N PRO A 82 -3.63 -4.62 -28.76
CA PRO A 82 -2.80 -3.42 -28.67
C PRO A 82 -2.32 -3.05 -27.26
N PRO A 83 -3.09 -3.26 -26.17
CA PRO A 83 -2.61 -3.01 -24.81
C PRO A 83 -1.51 -4.00 -24.38
N PRO A 84 -0.62 -3.58 -23.45
CA PRO A 84 0.41 -4.46 -22.89
C PRO A 84 -0.22 -5.63 -22.12
N MET A 85 0.58 -6.66 -21.81
CA MET A 85 0.09 -7.94 -21.26
C MET A 85 -0.83 -7.75 -20.04
N LEU A 86 -0.39 -6.97 -19.05
CA LEU A 86 -1.15 -6.76 -17.82
C LEU A 86 -2.49 -6.03 -18.09
N ALA A 87 -2.49 -5.04 -18.97
CA ALA A 87 -3.72 -4.35 -19.37
C ALA A 87 -4.63 -5.26 -20.20
N SER A 88 -4.10 -6.16 -21.02
CA SER A 88 -4.88 -7.12 -21.81
C SER A 88 -5.53 -8.20 -20.96
N ILE A 89 -4.82 -8.68 -19.92
CA ILE A 89 -5.34 -9.64 -18.94
C ILE A 89 -6.54 -9.08 -18.17
N ASN A 90 -6.49 -7.79 -17.80
CA ASN A 90 -7.54 -7.13 -17.04
C ASN A 90 -8.59 -6.43 -17.93
N GLY A 91 -8.23 -6.11 -19.18
CA GLY A 91 -8.93 -5.14 -20.00
C GLY A 91 -10.04 -5.68 -20.88
N TYR A 92 -10.06 -6.99 -21.15
CA TYR A 92 -11.16 -7.58 -21.90
C TYR A 92 -12.27 -8.02 -20.93
N ALA A 93 -13.23 -7.12 -20.71
CA ALA A 93 -14.31 -7.29 -19.73
C ALA A 93 -15.63 -6.69 -20.24
N PRO A 94 -16.34 -7.35 -21.18
CA PRO A 94 -17.51 -6.77 -21.83
C PRO A 94 -18.67 -6.48 -20.87
N GLN A 95 -18.91 -7.34 -19.87
CA GLN A 95 -19.93 -7.08 -18.85
C GLN A 95 -19.60 -5.83 -18.02
N LEU A 96 -18.32 -5.66 -17.65
CA LEU A 96 -17.86 -4.48 -16.92
C LEU A 96 -17.99 -3.20 -17.76
N GLU A 97 -17.62 -3.26 -19.05
CA GLU A 97 -17.79 -2.16 -20.00
C GLU A 97 -19.27 -1.73 -20.11
N GLN A 98 -20.18 -2.70 -20.23
CA GLN A 98 -21.63 -2.44 -20.30
C GLN A 98 -22.17 -1.80 -19.02
N VAL A 99 -21.89 -2.41 -17.85
CA VAL A 99 -22.35 -1.90 -16.55
C VAL A 99 -21.81 -0.49 -16.30
N PHE A 100 -20.54 -0.25 -16.59
CA PHE A 100 -19.96 1.07 -16.43
C PHE A 100 -20.55 2.11 -17.38
N ALA A 101 -20.82 1.73 -18.64
CA ALA A 101 -21.47 2.62 -19.60
C ALA A 101 -22.89 3.02 -19.18
N GLU A 102 -23.65 2.10 -18.55
CA GLU A 102 -24.95 2.43 -17.97
C GLU A 102 -24.81 3.37 -16.76
N LEU A 103 -23.86 3.11 -15.86
CA LEU A 103 -23.61 3.99 -14.71
C LEU A 103 -23.21 5.40 -15.15
N LEU A 104 -22.44 5.55 -16.24
CA LEU A 104 -22.07 6.86 -16.77
C LEU A 104 -23.26 7.71 -17.27
N LYS A 105 -24.45 7.12 -17.45
CA LYS A 105 -25.66 7.89 -17.76
C LYS A 105 -26.20 8.64 -16.54
N GLU A 106 -25.85 8.21 -15.33
CA GLU A 106 -26.21 8.89 -14.09
C GLU A 106 -25.31 10.12 -13.83
N ASP A 107 -25.77 11.00 -12.94
CA ASP A 107 -24.97 12.13 -12.45
C ASP A 107 -24.02 11.69 -11.32
N TRP A 108 -22.76 12.09 -11.47
CA TRP A 108 -21.68 11.83 -10.53
C TRP A 108 -20.94 13.14 -10.28
N ASP A 109 -20.59 13.40 -9.02
CA ASP A 109 -19.68 14.49 -8.69
C ASP A 109 -18.23 14.07 -9.00
N ILE A 110 -17.92 12.79 -8.78
CA ILE A 110 -16.61 12.17 -9.00
C ILE A 110 -16.75 10.80 -9.65
N ILE A 111 -15.92 10.54 -10.66
CA ILE A 111 -15.66 9.21 -11.22
C ILE A 111 -14.21 8.86 -10.89
N GLN A 112 -13.99 7.91 -9.99
CA GLN A 112 -12.67 7.43 -9.60
C GLN A 112 -12.41 6.04 -10.17
N LEU A 113 -11.33 5.93 -10.95
CA LEU A 113 -10.77 4.68 -11.41
C LEU A 113 -9.51 4.34 -10.63
N GLN A 114 -9.32 3.04 -10.37
CA GLN A 114 -8.17 2.52 -9.66
C GLN A 114 -7.30 1.70 -10.59
N HIS A 115 -5.99 1.95 -10.56
CA HIS A 115 -4.94 1.27 -11.33
C HIS A 115 -5.04 1.42 -12.84
N THR A 116 -3.91 1.79 -13.46
CA THR A 116 -3.86 2.01 -14.92
C THR A 116 -4.11 0.68 -15.61
N TYR A 117 -3.60 -0.46 -15.13
CA TYR A 117 -3.85 -1.76 -15.76
C TYR A 117 -5.33 -2.15 -15.86
N PHE A 118 -6.21 -1.56 -15.04
CA PHE A 118 -7.64 -1.82 -15.03
C PHE A 118 -8.44 -0.84 -15.91
N PHE A 119 -7.78 0.12 -16.56
CA PHE A 119 -8.43 1.21 -17.30
C PHE A 119 -9.15 0.76 -18.58
N GLN A 120 -8.63 -0.23 -19.29
CA GLN A 120 -9.04 -0.54 -20.67
C GLN A 120 -10.57 -0.77 -20.89
N PRO A 121 -11.32 -1.42 -19.97
CA PRO A 121 -12.78 -1.60 -20.11
C PRO A 121 -13.57 -0.28 -20.08
N PHE A 122 -12.99 0.78 -19.52
CA PHE A 122 -13.67 2.07 -19.30
C PHE A 122 -13.41 3.08 -20.41
N GLU A 123 -12.32 2.92 -21.17
CA GLU A 123 -11.81 3.93 -22.11
C GLU A 123 -12.85 4.40 -23.13
N ARG A 124 -13.60 3.46 -23.75
CA ARG A 124 -14.59 3.79 -24.78
C ARG A 124 -15.75 4.58 -24.22
N ALA A 125 -16.27 4.17 -23.06
CA ALA A 125 -17.40 4.81 -22.42
C ALA A 125 -17.03 6.23 -21.94
N LEU A 126 -15.84 6.39 -21.35
CA LEU A 126 -15.31 7.70 -20.95
C LEU A 126 -15.14 8.64 -22.15
N LYS A 127 -14.49 8.18 -23.22
CA LYS A 127 -14.33 9.00 -24.45
C LYS A 127 -15.66 9.44 -25.05
N ARG A 128 -16.67 8.55 -25.08
CA ARG A 128 -18.01 8.87 -25.59
C ARG A 128 -18.74 9.87 -24.69
N SER A 129 -18.60 9.72 -23.37
CA SER A 129 -19.27 10.60 -22.41
C SER A 129 -18.61 11.98 -22.29
N GLY A 130 -17.31 12.08 -22.57
CA GLY A 130 -16.51 13.28 -22.32
C GLY A 130 -16.35 13.65 -20.84
N LYS A 131 -16.88 12.84 -19.91
CA LYS A 131 -16.78 13.09 -18.46
C LYS A 131 -15.34 12.89 -18.00
N PRO A 132 -14.69 13.88 -17.38
CA PRO A 132 -13.37 13.69 -16.82
C PRO A 132 -13.45 12.77 -15.58
N PHE A 133 -12.34 12.14 -15.25
CA PHE A 133 -12.25 11.17 -14.16
C PHE A 133 -10.93 11.31 -13.40
N VAL A 134 -10.95 10.84 -12.16
CA VAL A 134 -9.77 10.70 -11.30
C VAL A 134 -9.20 9.30 -11.52
N LEU A 135 -7.89 9.18 -11.67
CA LEU A 135 -7.18 7.91 -11.67
C LEU A 135 -6.20 7.88 -10.52
N THR A 136 -6.26 6.83 -9.71
CA THR A 136 -5.32 6.62 -8.60
C THR A 136 -4.40 5.44 -8.93
N GLU A 137 -3.09 5.69 -8.90
CA GLU A 137 -2.05 4.67 -9.04
C GLU A 137 -1.44 4.34 -7.69
N HIS A 138 -1.46 3.05 -7.34
CA HIS A 138 -0.87 2.60 -6.08
C HIS A 138 0.64 2.43 -6.19
N ASN A 139 1.13 2.24 -7.41
CA ASN A 139 2.53 2.09 -7.75
C ASN A 139 2.76 2.66 -9.15
N VAL A 140 4.02 2.92 -9.49
CA VAL A 140 4.40 3.10 -10.89
C VAL A 140 4.42 1.72 -11.56
N GLU A 141 3.31 1.33 -12.17
CA GLU A 141 3.10 -0.02 -12.73
C GLU A 141 4.13 -0.37 -13.82
N SER A 142 4.65 0.62 -14.55
CA SER A 142 5.75 0.40 -15.50
C SER A 142 7.08 0.01 -14.85
N ASP A 143 7.27 0.35 -13.57
CA ASP A 143 8.43 -0.06 -12.79
C ASP A 143 8.17 -1.40 -12.08
N LEU A 144 6.96 -1.63 -11.56
CA LEU A 144 6.54 -2.91 -10.96
C LEU A 144 6.30 -4.05 -11.96
N GLY A 145 6.09 -3.75 -13.24
CA GLY A 145 6.06 -4.76 -14.29
C GLY A 145 7.24 -5.72 -14.18
N ALA A 146 8.41 -5.22 -13.73
CA ALA A 146 9.58 -6.05 -13.39
C ALA A 146 9.22 -7.24 -12.48
N ALA A 147 8.52 -7.06 -11.37
CA ALA A 147 8.19 -8.16 -10.46
C ALA A 147 7.28 -9.25 -11.08
N SER A 148 6.44 -8.89 -12.05
CA SER A 148 5.65 -9.86 -12.83
C SER A 148 6.47 -10.51 -13.94
N TYR A 149 7.41 -9.76 -14.55
CA TYR A 149 8.33 -10.28 -15.57
C TYR A 149 9.48 -11.11 -14.99
N ASP A 150 9.88 -10.88 -13.74
CA ASP A 150 10.93 -11.62 -13.03
C ASP A 150 10.50 -13.08 -12.76
N ARG A 151 9.19 -13.34 -12.79
CA ARG A 151 8.61 -14.69 -12.75
C ARG A 151 8.56 -15.37 -14.12
N LEU A 152 8.82 -14.64 -15.22
CA LEU A 152 8.90 -15.26 -16.53
C LEU A 152 10.20 -16.05 -16.67
N PRO A 153 10.20 -17.15 -17.44
CA PRO A 153 11.43 -17.87 -17.74
C PRO A 153 12.48 -16.94 -18.35
N ARG A 154 13.77 -17.17 -18.05
CA ARG A 154 14.88 -16.35 -18.57
C ARG A 154 14.87 -16.17 -20.10
N TRP A 155 14.40 -17.16 -20.85
CA TRP A 155 14.29 -17.09 -22.32
C TRP A 155 13.26 -16.06 -22.81
N ALA A 156 12.30 -15.67 -21.96
CA ALA A 156 11.28 -14.65 -22.27
C ALA A 156 11.75 -13.21 -21.98
N GLY A 157 13.03 -13.01 -21.63
CA GLY A 157 13.56 -11.69 -21.26
C GLY A 157 13.36 -10.61 -22.34
N LEU A 158 13.52 -10.95 -23.63
CA LEU A 158 13.27 -10.00 -24.73
C LEU A 158 11.81 -9.57 -24.81
N PHE A 159 10.87 -10.51 -24.57
CA PHE A 159 9.45 -10.20 -24.50
C PHE A 159 9.15 -9.28 -23.32
N ALA A 160 9.74 -9.53 -22.14
CA ALA A 160 9.57 -8.67 -20.97
C ALA A 160 10.04 -7.23 -21.23
N VAL A 161 11.20 -7.06 -21.88
CA VAL A 161 11.72 -5.73 -22.26
C VAL A 161 10.76 -5.03 -23.23
N TYR A 162 10.29 -5.75 -24.25
CA TYR A 162 9.34 -5.23 -25.23
C TYR A 162 8.00 -4.84 -24.58
N ASP A 163 7.42 -5.70 -23.75
CA ASP A 163 6.14 -5.42 -23.10
C ASP A 163 6.25 -4.26 -22.10
N ARG A 164 7.38 -4.11 -21.40
CA ARG A 164 7.64 -2.95 -20.55
C ARG A 164 7.66 -1.64 -21.35
N TRP A 165 8.29 -1.64 -22.52
CA TRP A 165 8.26 -0.49 -23.42
C TRP A 165 6.84 -0.18 -23.90
N ARG A 166 6.06 -1.21 -24.30
CA ARG A 166 4.63 -1.06 -24.64
C ARG A 166 3.84 -0.47 -23.48
N TYR A 167 4.05 -0.99 -22.28
CA TYR A 167 3.35 -0.57 -21.07
C TYR A 167 3.62 0.91 -20.76
N ARG A 168 4.89 1.34 -20.80
CA ARG A 168 5.24 2.77 -20.61
C ARG A 168 4.54 3.69 -21.61
N ARG A 169 4.42 3.29 -22.89
CA ARG A 169 3.69 4.10 -23.89
C ARG A 169 2.19 4.09 -23.64
N TRP A 170 1.64 2.93 -23.29
CA TRP A 170 0.22 2.76 -23.01
C TRP A 170 -0.21 3.56 -21.79
N GLU A 171 0.54 3.47 -20.71
CA GLU A 171 0.35 4.19 -19.44
C GLU A 171 0.39 5.71 -19.64
N LYS A 172 1.39 6.24 -20.36
CA LYS A 172 1.45 7.66 -20.75
C LYS A 172 0.22 8.14 -21.51
N ARG A 173 -0.37 7.30 -22.37
CA ARG A 173 -1.62 7.62 -23.08
C ARG A 173 -2.83 7.60 -22.14
N VAL A 174 -2.87 6.72 -21.14
CA VAL A 174 -3.94 6.73 -20.12
C VAL A 174 -3.87 8.02 -19.30
N PHE A 175 -2.68 8.38 -18.81
CA PHE A 175 -2.48 9.59 -17.99
C PHE A 175 -2.82 10.92 -18.68
N LYS A 176 -2.85 10.94 -20.02
CA LYS A 176 -3.30 12.11 -20.79
C LYS A 176 -4.82 12.24 -20.86
N GLN A 177 -5.55 11.17 -20.57
CA GLN A 177 -7.02 11.14 -20.63
C GLN A 177 -7.66 11.45 -19.27
N THR A 178 -6.90 11.25 -18.19
CA THR A 178 -7.33 11.51 -16.82
C THR A 178 -7.44 13.00 -16.56
N GLY A 179 -8.50 13.41 -15.86
CA GLY A 179 -8.64 14.78 -15.39
C GLY A 179 -7.73 15.05 -14.19
N GLU A 180 -7.64 14.10 -13.26
CA GLU A 180 -6.74 14.14 -12.10
C GLU A 180 -6.01 12.81 -11.97
N LEU A 181 -4.71 12.86 -11.66
CA LEU A 181 -3.88 11.69 -11.38
C LEU A 181 -3.43 11.77 -9.93
N ILE A 182 -3.62 10.68 -9.18
CA ILE A 182 -3.27 10.58 -7.77
C ILE A 182 -2.26 9.46 -7.57
N ALA A 183 -1.16 9.77 -6.89
CA ALA A 183 -0.19 8.80 -6.41
C ALA A 183 -0.40 8.49 -4.92
N VAL A 184 0.28 7.45 -4.42
CA VAL A 184 0.22 7.07 -3.00
C VAL A 184 1.38 7.61 -2.16
N THR A 185 2.48 7.97 -2.82
CA THR A 185 3.63 8.64 -2.18
C THR A 185 4.02 9.88 -2.95
N GLU A 186 4.71 10.80 -2.30
CA GLU A 186 5.24 12.00 -2.95
C GLU A 186 6.27 11.65 -4.05
N ASP A 187 7.09 10.63 -3.82
CA ASP A 187 8.08 10.17 -4.79
C ASP A 187 7.41 9.56 -6.03
N ASP A 188 6.35 8.75 -5.83
CA ASP A 188 5.52 8.25 -6.93
C ASP A 188 4.85 9.42 -7.66
N ALA A 189 4.39 10.45 -6.95
CA ALA A 189 3.79 11.63 -7.57
C ALA A 189 4.81 12.36 -8.46
N LYS A 190 6.05 12.51 -8.01
CA LYS A 190 7.15 13.09 -8.80
C LYS A 190 7.45 12.24 -10.04
N ALA A 191 7.51 10.91 -9.89
CA ALA A 191 7.74 9.99 -10.99
C ALA A 191 6.60 10.05 -12.03
N LEU A 192 5.35 9.98 -11.56
CA LEU A 192 4.16 10.09 -12.39
C LEU A 192 4.03 11.47 -13.04
N SER A 193 4.48 12.53 -12.38
CA SER A 193 4.48 13.88 -12.97
C SER A 193 5.41 13.96 -14.18
N ARG A 194 6.62 13.37 -14.07
CA ARG A 194 7.56 13.28 -15.19
C ARG A 194 7.02 12.42 -16.34
N LEU A 195 6.28 11.35 -16.02
CA LEU A 195 5.70 10.45 -17.01
C LEU A 195 4.50 11.07 -17.74
N SER A 196 3.59 11.69 -17.00
CA SER A 196 2.36 12.30 -17.52
C SER A 196 2.59 13.67 -18.17
N GLY A 197 3.65 14.38 -17.77
CA GLY A 197 3.96 15.75 -18.22
C GLY A 197 3.13 16.82 -17.50
N ARG A 198 2.47 16.48 -16.39
CA ARG A 198 1.66 17.39 -15.56
C ARG A 198 1.88 17.11 -14.08
N ALA A 199 1.56 18.06 -13.21
CA ALA A 199 1.62 17.83 -11.78
C ALA A 199 0.63 16.72 -11.36
N THR A 200 1.10 15.78 -10.55
CA THR A 200 0.32 14.67 -10.00
C THR A 200 0.09 14.93 -8.51
N SER A 201 -1.16 14.84 -8.06
CA SER A 201 -1.48 14.89 -6.63
C SER A 201 -1.07 13.59 -5.94
N TYR A 202 -0.98 13.58 -4.62
CA TYR A 202 -0.83 12.35 -3.85
C TYR A 202 -1.74 12.33 -2.64
N VAL A 203 -2.12 11.12 -2.25
CA VAL A 203 -2.83 10.84 -1.00
C VAL A 203 -2.05 9.75 -0.29
N VAL A 204 -1.49 10.07 0.87
CA VAL A 204 -0.58 9.17 1.58
C VAL A 204 -1.25 7.84 1.90
N ASN A 205 -0.48 6.78 2.09
CA ASN A 205 -0.97 5.61 2.79
C ASN A 205 -1.00 5.89 4.30
N SER A 206 -1.93 5.21 4.96
CA SER A 206 -2.23 5.40 6.36
C SER A 206 -2.34 4.06 7.08
N VAL A 207 -2.52 4.16 8.39
CA VAL A 207 -2.82 3.05 9.29
C VAL A 207 -4.11 3.38 10.06
N ASP A 208 -4.80 2.34 10.56
CA ASP A 208 -5.95 2.54 11.45
C ASP A 208 -5.42 2.84 12.86
N CYS A 209 -5.25 4.12 13.20
CA CYS A 209 -4.71 4.48 14.50
C CYS A 209 -5.64 4.04 15.65
N GLY A 210 -6.95 4.00 15.40
CA GLY A 210 -7.93 3.47 16.36
C GLY A 210 -7.71 1.99 16.66
N HIS A 211 -7.33 1.20 15.64
CA HIS A 211 -6.98 -0.21 15.80
C HIS A 211 -5.80 -0.43 16.76
N TYR A 212 -4.78 0.43 16.70
CA TYR A 212 -3.57 0.36 17.52
C TYR A 212 -3.62 1.17 18.83
N ALA A 213 -4.67 1.96 19.06
CA ALA A 213 -4.75 2.91 20.17
C ALA A 213 -4.64 2.26 21.57
N SER A 214 -5.09 1.01 21.71
CA SER A 214 -5.03 0.27 22.98
C SER A 214 -3.70 -0.45 23.22
N VAL A 215 -2.76 -0.39 22.27
CA VAL A 215 -1.47 -1.07 22.40
C VAL A 215 -0.58 -0.32 23.36
N HIS A 216 -0.04 -1.05 24.33
CA HIS A 216 0.96 -0.56 25.26
C HIS A 216 2.17 -1.47 25.14
N ALA A 217 3.24 -0.96 24.53
CA ALA A 217 4.48 -1.69 24.37
C ALA A 217 5.15 -1.96 25.73
N ASN A 218 5.57 -3.21 25.95
CA ASN A 218 6.30 -3.62 27.14
C ASN A 218 7.75 -3.15 27.08
N ARG A 219 8.03 -1.99 27.66
CA ARG A 219 9.34 -1.31 27.56
C ARG A 219 10.46 -1.97 28.34
N THR A 220 10.14 -2.94 29.18
CA THR A 220 11.10 -3.67 30.01
C THR A 220 11.30 -5.10 29.53
N SER A 221 10.72 -5.52 28.40
CA SER A 221 10.82 -6.91 27.93
C SER A 221 12.15 -7.27 27.28
N HIS A 222 12.98 -6.27 26.97
CA HIS A 222 14.21 -6.41 26.18
C HIS A 222 14.00 -7.11 24.83
N ARG A 223 12.75 -7.16 24.34
CA ARG A 223 12.37 -7.84 23.12
C ARG A 223 12.29 -6.83 21.97
N LEU A 224 13.15 -7.03 20.97
CA LEU A 224 13.07 -6.36 19.68
C LEU A 224 12.09 -7.09 18.78
N LEU A 225 11.37 -6.35 17.94
CA LEU A 225 10.41 -6.92 17.00
C LEU A 225 10.65 -6.45 15.57
N PHE A 226 10.66 -7.39 14.63
CA PHE A 226 10.55 -7.12 13.20
C PHE A 226 9.42 -7.95 12.58
N ILE A 227 8.63 -7.30 11.71
CA ILE A 227 7.57 -7.94 10.92
C ILE A 227 7.81 -7.70 9.43
N GLY A 228 7.72 -8.74 8.60
CA GLY A 228 7.93 -8.62 7.16
C GLY A 228 7.28 -9.70 6.29
N ASN A 229 7.15 -9.40 4.99
CA ASN A 229 6.95 -10.42 3.96
C ASN A 229 8.33 -10.72 3.35
N TYR A 230 8.85 -11.92 3.56
CA TYR A 230 10.19 -12.32 3.12
C TYR A 230 10.26 -12.74 1.65
N GLU A 231 9.14 -12.73 0.92
CA GLU A 231 9.21 -12.72 -0.55
C GLU A 231 9.72 -11.37 -1.09
N TYR A 232 9.76 -10.34 -0.25
CA TYR A 232 10.30 -9.03 -0.58
C TYR A 232 11.76 -8.93 -0.12
N GLY A 233 12.69 -8.87 -1.09
CA GLY A 233 14.14 -8.85 -0.87
C GLY A 233 14.65 -7.89 0.23
N PRO A 234 14.13 -6.65 0.34
CA PRO A 234 14.51 -5.75 1.43
C PRO A 234 14.26 -6.28 2.85
N ASN A 235 13.27 -7.14 3.06
CA ASN A 235 13.02 -7.74 4.37
C ASN A 235 13.99 -8.90 4.67
N ILE A 236 14.43 -9.64 3.64
CA ILE A 236 15.52 -10.62 3.77
C ILE A 236 16.78 -9.87 4.17
N ASP A 237 17.19 -8.88 3.36
CA ASP A 237 18.39 -8.07 3.59
C ASP A 237 18.47 -7.50 5.02
N ALA A 238 17.36 -6.95 5.52
CA ALA A 238 17.30 -6.41 6.88
C ALA A 238 17.56 -7.46 7.96
N ILE A 239 16.99 -8.67 7.83
CA ILE A 239 17.20 -9.73 8.82
C ILE A 239 18.60 -10.32 8.73
N GLU A 240 19.10 -10.58 7.53
CA GLU A 240 20.46 -11.11 7.36
C GLU A 240 21.49 -10.11 7.91
N TRP A 241 21.36 -8.83 7.58
CA TRP A 241 22.23 -7.79 8.10
C TRP A 241 22.12 -7.64 9.64
N ALA A 242 20.91 -7.70 10.18
CA ALA A 242 20.69 -7.67 11.61
C ALA A 242 21.42 -8.81 12.33
N LEU A 243 21.25 -10.05 11.86
CA LEU A 243 21.76 -11.23 12.54
C LEU A 243 23.27 -11.45 12.32
N ASP A 244 23.80 -11.07 11.16
CA ASP A 244 25.22 -11.24 10.85
C ASP A 244 26.10 -10.11 11.43
N GLU A 245 25.60 -8.87 11.45
CA GLU A 245 26.45 -7.70 11.78
C GLU A 245 25.99 -6.90 13.00
N ILE A 246 24.71 -6.87 13.37
CA ILE A 246 24.21 -5.96 14.42
C ILE A 246 24.02 -6.69 15.76
N MET A 247 23.24 -7.76 15.76
CA MET A 247 22.86 -8.50 16.97
C MET A 247 24.07 -9.10 17.71
N PRO A 248 25.14 -9.59 17.07
CA PRO A 248 26.34 -10.02 17.80
C PRO A 248 26.93 -8.93 18.70
N HIS A 249 26.92 -7.66 18.25
CA HIS A 249 27.40 -6.52 19.06
C HIS A 249 26.44 -6.16 20.19
N VAL A 250 25.13 -6.27 19.96
CA VAL A 250 24.10 -6.09 20.99
C VAL A 250 24.29 -7.13 22.08
N TRP A 251 24.34 -8.41 21.70
CA TRP A 251 24.44 -9.54 22.61
C TRP A 251 25.74 -9.63 23.41
N ALA A 252 26.82 -9.02 22.92
CA ALA A 252 28.07 -8.90 23.66
C ALA A 252 27.93 -7.96 24.88
N GLN A 253 27.00 -7.01 24.85
CA GLN A 253 26.83 -5.98 25.89
C GLN A 253 25.51 -6.14 26.67
N ALA A 254 24.47 -6.65 26.01
CA ALA A 254 23.11 -6.82 26.51
C ALA A 254 22.62 -8.25 26.17
N PRO A 255 23.15 -9.29 26.86
CA PRO A 255 22.90 -10.69 26.52
C PRO A 255 21.44 -11.14 26.70
N GLU A 256 20.64 -10.40 27.46
CA GLU A 256 19.21 -10.61 27.70
C GLU A 256 18.32 -10.18 26.52
N VAL A 257 18.84 -9.37 25.59
CA VAL A 257 18.07 -8.89 24.44
C VAL A 257 17.66 -10.04 23.53
N ARG A 258 16.36 -10.10 23.23
CA ARG A 258 15.77 -11.08 22.32
C ARG A 258 15.31 -10.41 21.04
N PHE A 259 15.44 -11.10 19.90
CA PHE A 259 14.97 -10.59 18.62
C PHE A 259 13.86 -11.47 18.04
N ALA A 260 12.65 -10.95 18.08
CA ALA A 260 11.45 -11.58 17.55
C ALA A 260 11.22 -11.20 16.09
N ILE A 261 11.12 -12.23 15.25
CA ILE A 261 11.04 -12.10 13.81
C ILE A 261 9.77 -12.83 13.35
N GLY A 262 8.83 -12.08 12.78
CA GLY A 262 7.53 -12.60 12.35
C GLY A 262 7.14 -12.18 10.94
N GLY A 263 6.24 -12.94 10.33
CA GLY A 263 5.62 -12.64 9.05
C GLY A 263 5.60 -13.82 8.09
N PHE A 264 5.42 -13.51 6.81
CA PHE A 264 5.11 -14.50 5.76
C PHE A 264 6.33 -14.79 4.88
N GLY A 265 6.46 -16.04 4.40
CA GLY A 265 7.46 -16.44 3.41
C GLY A 265 8.88 -16.59 3.95
N MET A 266 9.05 -16.77 5.25
CA MET A 266 10.36 -16.89 5.91
C MET A 266 11.15 -18.09 5.35
N PRO A 267 12.43 -17.92 4.97
CA PRO A 267 13.26 -19.05 4.51
C PRO A 267 13.44 -20.12 5.58
N GLU A 268 13.21 -21.39 5.21
CA GLU A 268 13.32 -22.53 6.13
C GLU A 268 14.75 -22.71 6.67
N THR A 269 15.75 -22.35 5.87
CA THR A 269 17.19 -22.46 6.20
C THR A 269 17.66 -21.49 7.28
N TRP A 270 16.88 -20.47 7.63
CA TRP A 270 17.30 -19.44 8.59
C TRP A 270 17.49 -19.98 10.01
N ARG A 271 16.66 -20.93 10.44
CA ARG A 271 16.77 -21.54 11.77
C ARG A 271 18.05 -22.34 11.94
N GLU A 272 18.53 -22.95 10.88
CA GLU A 272 19.79 -23.70 10.86
C GLU A 272 21.01 -22.76 10.76
N ARG A 273 20.90 -21.69 9.96
CA ARG A 273 21.96 -20.69 9.81
C ARG A 273 22.20 -19.89 11.09
N TRP A 274 21.14 -19.52 11.81
CA TRP A 274 21.21 -18.78 13.08
C TRP A 274 20.48 -19.54 14.21
N PRO A 275 21.15 -20.50 14.86
CA PRO A 275 20.55 -21.35 15.89
C PRO A 275 20.51 -20.70 17.30
N ASP A 276 20.82 -19.40 17.42
CA ASP A 276 20.89 -18.71 18.72
C ASP A 276 19.51 -18.66 19.40
N PRO A 277 19.38 -19.10 20.67
CA PRO A 277 18.10 -19.15 21.38
C PRO A 277 17.50 -17.78 21.72
N ARG A 278 18.23 -16.69 21.49
CA ARG A 278 17.73 -15.31 21.62
C ARG A 278 16.96 -14.85 20.39
N ILE A 279 17.00 -15.62 19.29
CA ILE A 279 16.21 -15.37 18.08
C ILE A 279 14.89 -16.12 18.19
N GLU A 280 13.78 -15.39 18.05
CA GLU A 280 12.44 -15.96 18.13
C GLU A 280 11.78 -15.95 16.75
N TRP A 281 11.73 -17.12 16.12
CA TRP A 281 11.14 -17.31 14.80
C TRP A 281 9.63 -17.55 14.91
N LEU A 282 8.84 -16.49 14.81
CA LEU A 282 7.38 -16.53 15.07
C LEU A 282 6.54 -17.05 13.90
N GLY A 283 7.04 -16.94 12.67
CA GLY A 283 6.23 -17.22 11.48
C GLY A 283 5.07 -16.23 11.32
N PHE A 284 3.96 -16.67 10.71
CA PHE A 284 2.79 -15.81 10.50
C PHE A 284 2.07 -15.48 11.82
N VAL A 285 1.74 -14.21 12.04
CA VAL A 285 1.12 -13.71 13.27
C VAL A 285 -0.23 -13.07 12.94
N PRO A 286 -1.35 -13.58 13.49
CA PRO A 286 -2.69 -13.10 13.14
C PRO A 286 -3.07 -11.76 13.80
N ASP A 287 -2.59 -11.47 15.01
CA ASP A 287 -2.81 -10.18 15.68
C ASP A 287 -1.47 -9.50 15.99
N LEU A 288 -1.13 -8.52 15.15
CA LEU A 288 0.10 -7.74 15.31
C LEU A 288 0.07 -6.87 16.56
N ARG A 289 -1.10 -6.45 17.05
CA ARG A 289 -1.21 -5.59 18.24
C ARG A 289 -0.80 -6.33 19.50
N ALA A 290 -1.29 -7.56 19.64
CA ALA A 290 -0.92 -8.44 20.74
C ALA A 290 0.59 -8.68 20.76
N LEU A 291 1.19 -8.91 19.59
CA LEU A 291 2.63 -9.09 19.48
C LEU A 291 3.41 -7.81 19.77
N GLN A 292 3.00 -6.68 19.19
CA GLN A 292 3.61 -5.37 19.42
C GLN A 292 3.59 -4.98 20.91
N ALA A 293 2.52 -5.31 21.63
CA ALA A 293 2.42 -5.07 23.08
C ALA A 293 3.52 -5.79 23.89
N THR A 294 4.08 -6.89 23.38
CA THR A 294 5.14 -7.64 24.08
C THR A 294 6.55 -7.13 23.83
N ALA A 295 6.74 -6.24 22.85
CA ALA A 295 8.06 -5.77 22.45
C ALA A 295 8.40 -4.42 23.08
N ALA A 296 9.69 -4.21 23.36
CA ALA A 296 10.22 -2.96 23.87
C ALA A 296 10.46 -1.96 22.73
N MET A 297 10.92 -2.46 21.58
CA MET A 297 11.27 -1.69 20.39
C MET A 297 10.88 -2.44 19.12
N PHE A 298 10.50 -1.68 18.08
CA PHE A 298 10.40 -2.20 16.72
C PHE A 298 11.73 -1.94 16.01
N PHE A 299 12.45 -2.99 15.65
CA PHE A 299 13.76 -2.90 15.04
C PHE A 299 13.67 -3.23 13.55
N ALA A 300 13.84 -2.23 12.69
CA ALA A 300 13.71 -2.33 11.25
C ALA A 300 14.96 -1.81 10.53
N PRO A 301 16.07 -2.58 10.50
CA PRO A 301 17.33 -2.18 9.88
C PRO A 301 17.26 -2.29 8.35
N LEU A 302 16.39 -1.50 7.72
CA LEU A 302 16.13 -1.54 6.29
C LEU A 302 17.20 -0.74 5.54
N ARG A 303 18.02 -1.33 4.67
CA ARG A 303 18.97 -0.54 3.83
C ARG A 303 18.39 -0.15 2.48
N GLN A 304 17.31 -0.81 2.10
CA GLN A 304 16.65 -0.67 0.81
C GLN A 304 15.13 -0.84 0.96
N GLY A 305 14.40 -0.63 -0.13
CA GLY A 305 12.96 -0.88 -0.21
C GLY A 305 12.13 0.40 -0.34
N GLY A 306 11.22 0.41 -1.30
CA GLY A 306 10.37 1.57 -1.63
C GLY A 306 8.98 1.50 -1.01
N GLY A 307 8.12 2.43 -1.42
CA GLY A 307 6.71 2.46 -1.05
C GLY A 307 6.44 2.97 0.37
N SER A 308 5.18 2.87 0.76
CA SER A 308 4.70 3.37 2.05
C SER A 308 5.22 2.51 3.20
N LYS A 309 5.85 3.13 4.20
CA LYS A 309 6.49 2.46 5.34
C LYS A 309 5.47 1.93 6.35
N LEU A 310 4.53 1.10 5.88
CA LEU A 310 3.37 0.65 6.64
C LEU A 310 3.77 -0.02 7.95
N LYS A 311 4.72 -0.95 7.95
CA LYS A 311 5.19 -1.61 9.18
C LYS A 311 5.75 -0.61 10.23
N THR A 312 6.44 0.42 9.75
CA THR A 312 7.00 1.49 10.60
C THR A 312 5.88 2.35 11.15
N LEU A 313 4.90 2.73 10.31
CA LEU A 313 3.71 3.47 10.71
C LEU A 313 2.84 2.68 11.70
N GLU A 314 2.67 1.38 11.50
CA GLU A 314 1.93 0.48 12.38
C GLU A 314 2.62 0.37 13.74
N ALA A 315 3.95 0.22 13.76
CA ALA A 315 4.74 0.22 15.00
C ALA A 315 4.64 1.56 15.74
N MET A 316 4.80 2.69 15.02
CA MET A 316 4.64 4.02 15.60
C MET A 316 3.21 4.26 16.10
N ALA A 317 2.17 3.84 15.39
CA ALA A 317 0.78 3.93 15.85
C ALA A 317 0.53 3.13 17.14
N ALA A 318 1.14 1.97 17.25
CA ALA A 318 1.15 1.17 18.48
C ALA A 318 2.00 1.78 19.60
N GLY A 319 2.71 2.88 19.33
CA GLY A 319 3.60 3.55 20.27
C GLY A 319 4.92 2.82 20.47
N LEU A 320 5.30 1.88 19.61
CA LEU A 320 6.62 1.24 19.70
C LEU A 320 7.68 2.22 19.19
N PRO A 321 8.79 2.41 19.92
CA PRO A 321 9.94 3.14 19.43
C PRO A 321 10.52 2.36 18.28
N VAL A 322 10.80 3.06 17.19
CA VAL A 322 11.38 2.46 16.00
C VAL A 322 12.89 2.71 16.01
N VAL A 323 13.67 1.64 15.90
CA VAL A 323 15.10 1.68 15.64
C VAL A 323 15.33 1.26 14.18
N THR A 324 15.93 2.11 13.36
CA THR A 324 16.00 1.91 11.91
C THR A 324 17.10 2.76 11.27
N THR A 325 17.35 2.59 9.97
CA THR A 325 18.09 3.54 9.14
C THR A 325 17.16 4.67 8.64
N ALA A 326 17.71 5.68 7.95
CA ALA A 326 16.94 6.66 7.21
C ALA A 326 16.00 6.03 6.16
N GLN A 327 16.38 4.89 5.57
CA GLN A 327 15.56 4.22 4.59
C GLN A 327 14.28 3.63 5.19
N GLY A 328 14.26 3.19 6.45
CA GLY A 328 13.05 2.68 7.09
C GLY A 328 12.01 3.74 7.45
N VAL A 329 12.40 5.01 7.44
CA VAL A 329 11.51 6.18 7.60
C VAL A 329 11.45 7.08 6.36
N SER A 330 11.98 6.63 5.22
CA SER A 330 12.03 7.47 4.01
C SER A 330 10.63 7.91 3.58
N GLY A 331 10.48 9.19 3.27
CA GLY A 331 9.18 9.79 2.91
C GLY A 331 8.28 10.15 4.11
N LEU A 332 8.74 9.93 5.35
CA LEU A 332 8.08 10.41 6.55
C LEU A 332 8.76 11.71 7.03
N SER A 333 7.98 12.69 7.47
CA SER A 333 8.49 13.95 8.04
C SER A 333 8.79 13.80 9.53
N VAL A 334 9.70 12.89 9.87
CA VAL A 334 10.08 12.53 11.24
C VAL A 334 11.52 12.95 11.58
N THR A 335 11.75 13.22 12.85
CA THR A 335 13.05 13.65 13.39
C THR A 335 13.74 12.51 14.15
N ASN A 336 15.01 12.23 13.81
CA ASN A 336 15.84 11.27 14.54
C ASN A 336 16.11 11.75 15.98
N GLY A 337 16.01 10.85 16.95
CA GLY A 337 16.13 11.12 18.39
C GLY A 337 14.84 11.62 19.05
N GLU A 338 13.81 11.93 18.26
CA GLU A 338 12.50 12.39 18.75
C GLU A 338 11.42 11.37 18.41
N HIS A 339 11.22 11.06 17.12
CA HIS A 339 10.16 10.19 16.63
C HIS A 339 10.63 8.75 16.40
N TYR A 340 11.93 8.57 16.18
CA TYR A 340 12.59 7.29 15.95
C TYR A 340 14.07 7.39 16.33
N LEU A 341 14.76 6.26 16.44
CA LEU A 341 16.20 6.17 16.66
C LEU A 341 16.88 5.66 15.38
N GLY A 342 17.83 6.44 14.88
CA GLY A 342 18.38 6.31 13.54
C GLY A 342 19.90 6.17 13.49
N SER A 343 20.39 5.16 12.77
CA SER A 343 21.80 5.02 12.36
C SER A 343 21.90 4.32 11.01
N GLU A 344 22.89 4.69 10.19
CA GLU A 344 23.21 4.01 8.92
C GLU A 344 24.20 2.85 9.12
N GLU A 345 24.96 2.86 10.21
CA GLU A 345 25.97 1.85 10.53
C GLU A 345 25.43 0.76 11.47
N ALA A 346 25.89 -0.48 11.26
CA ALA A 346 25.54 -1.63 12.10
C ALA A 346 25.92 -1.41 13.57
N SER A 347 27.13 -0.93 13.82
CA SER A 347 27.64 -0.57 15.16
C SER A 347 26.80 0.52 15.82
N GLY A 348 26.38 1.54 15.06
CA GLY A 348 25.52 2.61 15.55
C GLY A 348 24.12 2.12 15.92
N LEU A 349 23.51 1.24 15.10
CA LEU A 349 22.24 0.60 15.45
C LEU A 349 22.36 -0.28 16.70
N ALA A 350 23.43 -1.06 16.82
CA ALA A 350 23.69 -1.86 18.02
C ALA A 350 23.86 -0.98 19.26
N THR A 351 24.59 0.13 19.14
CA THR A 351 24.79 1.10 20.23
C THR A 351 23.47 1.70 20.69
N LEU A 352 22.60 2.09 19.74
CA LEU A 352 21.26 2.61 20.06
C LEU A 352 20.40 1.58 20.79
N ILE A 353 20.44 0.31 20.37
CA ILE A 353 19.70 -0.75 21.07
C ILE A 353 20.21 -0.89 22.51
N VAL A 354 21.53 -1.07 22.69
CA VAL A 354 22.15 -1.27 24.01
C VAL A 354 21.90 -0.06 24.92
N GLU A 355 22.00 1.16 24.39
CA GLU A 355 21.80 2.37 25.18
C GLU A 355 20.36 2.50 25.70
N TYR A 356 19.36 2.14 24.89
CA TYR A 356 17.96 2.44 25.19
C TYR A 356 17.18 1.26 25.77
N VAL A 357 17.68 0.02 25.70
CA VAL A 357 16.97 -1.18 26.16
C VAL A 357 16.58 -1.14 27.64
N ASP A 358 17.37 -0.44 28.46
CA ASP A 358 17.12 -0.22 29.89
C ASP A 358 16.63 1.20 30.23
N LYS A 359 16.15 1.96 29.24
CA LYS A 359 15.63 3.33 29.43
C LYS A 359 14.14 3.42 29.10
N PRO A 360 13.24 2.77 29.89
CA PRO A 360 11.82 2.66 29.57
C PRO A 360 11.13 4.03 29.41
N ALA A 361 11.50 5.03 30.22
CA ALA A 361 10.96 6.39 30.09
C ALA A 361 11.33 7.07 28.77
N ARG A 362 12.57 6.86 28.27
CA ARG A 362 13.00 7.42 26.98
C ARG A 362 12.35 6.68 25.81
N LEU A 363 12.24 5.35 25.92
CA LEU A 363 11.47 4.56 24.97
C LEU A 363 10.02 5.06 24.91
N GLU A 364 9.36 5.27 26.05
CA GLU A 364 7.99 5.77 26.10
C GLU A 364 7.85 7.12 25.39
N GLN A 365 8.73 8.07 25.68
CA GLN A 365 8.74 9.39 25.05
C GLN A 365 8.84 9.30 23.52
N ILE A 366 9.78 8.50 22.99
CA ILE A 366 9.98 8.34 21.54
C ILE A 366 8.77 7.64 20.90
N GLY A 367 8.27 6.60 21.55
CA GLY A 367 7.11 5.85 21.10
C GLY A 367 5.86 6.72 21.01
N GLU A 368 5.61 7.56 22.01
CA GLU A 368 4.46 8.47 22.01
C GLU A 368 4.61 9.60 20.99
N ALA A 369 5.82 10.15 20.82
CA ALA A 369 6.09 11.12 19.76
C ALA A 369 5.80 10.52 18.36
N GLY A 370 6.23 9.29 18.11
CA GLY A 370 5.91 8.54 16.90
C GLY A 370 4.40 8.34 16.72
N ARG A 371 3.69 7.95 17.80
CA ARG A 371 2.23 7.75 17.79
C ARG A 371 1.49 9.04 17.45
N ILE A 372 1.85 10.16 18.07
CA ILE A 372 1.27 11.48 17.81
C ILE A 372 1.49 11.88 16.35
N TYR A 373 2.71 11.71 15.84
CA TYR A 373 3.04 11.99 14.44
C TYR A 373 2.16 11.19 13.48
N VAL A 374 2.05 9.87 13.69
CA VAL A 374 1.26 8.99 12.82
C VAL A 374 -0.22 9.33 12.89
N ARG A 375 -0.78 9.58 14.07
CA ARG A 375 -2.17 10.00 14.22
C ARG A 375 -2.47 11.31 13.48
N ALA A 376 -1.54 12.26 13.51
CA ALA A 376 -1.73 13.57 12.90
C ALA A 376 -1.58 13.56 11.36
N ARG A 377 -0.78 12.63 10.80
CA ARG A 377 -0.40 12.67 9.37
C ARG A 377 -0.75 11.43 8.56
N HIS A 378 -0.94 10.29 9.22
CA HIS A 378 -1.06 8.97 8.60
C HIS A 378 -2.20 8.13 9.19
N ASP A 379 -3.20 8.76 9.82
CA ASP A 379 -4.48 8.08 10.06
C ASP A 379 -5.32 8.05 8.77
N TRP A 380 -6.21 7.07 8.63
CA TRP A 380 -7.07 6.98 7.44
C TRP A 380 -8.01 8.18 7.28
N SER A 381 -8.39 8.85 8.38
CA SER A 381 -9.15 10.09 8.33
C SER A 381 -8.39 11.24 7.66
N VAL A 382 -7.05 11.29 7.81
CA VAL A 382 -6.17 12.27 7.16
C VAL A 382 -6.13 12.01 5.65
N SER A 383 -5.93 10.77 5.24
CA SER A 383 -5.91 10.40 3.82
C SER A 383 -7.26 10.62 3.13
N ALA A 384 -8.37 10.35 3.83
CA ALA A 384 -9.69 10.67 3.34
C ALA A 384 -9.89 12.20 3.17
N ALA A 385 -9.41 13.01 4.11
CA ALA A 385 -9.44 14.47 4.00
C ALA A 385 -8.59 14.99 2.82
N GLN A 386 -7.40 14.44 2.61
CA GLN A 386 -6.55 14.76 1.45
C GLN A 386 -7.26 14.45 0.13
N LEU A 387 -7.90 13.27 0.05
CA LEU A 387 -8.65 12.86 -1.13
C LEU A 387 -9.88 13.77 -1.37
N GLU A 388 -10.59 14.15 -0.31
CA GLU A 388 -11.71 15.08 -0.38
C GLU A 388 -11.28 16.47 -0.90
N VAL A 389 -10.13 16.98 -0.48
CA VAL A 389 -9.56 18.23 -1.02
C VAL A 389 -9.26 18.13 -2.51
N ILE A 390 -8.81 16.97 -3.00
CA ILE A 390 -8.62 16.75 -4.44
C ILE A 390 -9.97 16.72 -5.15
N TYR A 391 -10.94 15.98 -4.63
CA TYR A 391 -12.28 15.90 -5.22
C TYR A 391 -12.99 17.25 -5.30
N ASN A 392 -12.89 18.09 -4.27
CA ASN A 392 -13.49 19.42 -4.27
C ASN A 392 -12.88 20.34 -5.32
N ARG A 393 -11.58 20.19 -5.61
CA ARG A 393 -10.91 20.93 -6.71
C ARG A 393 -11.26 20.39 -8.09
N PHE A 394 -11.57 19.10 -8.18
CA PHE A 394 -11.84 18.39 -9.43
C PHE A 394 -13.32 18.39 -9.88
N SER A 395 -14.25 18.62 -8.95
CA SER A 395 -15.68 18.30 -9.09
C SER A 395 -16.30 18.62 -10.44
N LEU A 396 -17.04 17.65 -10.98
CA LEU A 396 -17.64 17.69 -12.31
C LEU A 396 -18.68 18.83 -12.44
N PRO A 397 -18.77 19.52 -13.59
CA PRO A 397 -19.88 20.43 -13.85
C PRO A 397 -21.20 19.65 -13.85
N LYS A 398 -22.17 20.06 -13.01
CA LYS A 398 -23.50 19.45 -13.00
C LYS A 398 -24.21 19.70 -14.33
N GLN A 399 -24.78 18.64 -14.92
CA GLN A 399 -25.64 18.76 -16.12
C GLN A 399 -26.81 19.69 -15.77
N GLY A 400 -26.79 20.92 -16.28
CA GLY A 400 -27.82 21.93 -16.01
C GLY A 400 -27.31 23.35 -15.75
N SER A 401 -26.02 23.55 -15.47
CA SER A 401 -25.44 24.91 -15.41
C SER A 401 -25.07 25.43 -16.80
N ARG A 402 -26.06 25.56 -17.69
CA ARG A 402 -25.95 26.55 -18.77
C ARG A 402 -26.13 27.90 -18.11
N SER A 403 -25.04 28.64 -17.94
CA SER A 403 -25.08 30.06 -17.66
C SER A 403 -25.87 30.74 -18.79
N CYS A 404 -27.13 31.09 -18.52
CA CYS A 404 -27.72 32.27 -19.14
C CYS A 404 -27.02 33.47 -18.50
N VAL A 405 -26.03 34.05 -19.19
CA VAL A 405 -25.87 35.48 -19.49
C VAL A 405 -24.85 35.59 -20.62
#